data_AF-A0A5J4WE38-F1
#
_entry.id   AF-A0A5J4WE38-F1
#
_cell.length_a   1.000
_cell.length_b   1.000
_cell.length_c   1.000
_cell.angle_alpha   90.00
_cell.angle_beta   90.00
_cell.angle_gamma   90.00
#
_symmetry.space_group_name_H-M   'P 1'
#
loop_
_entity.id
_entity.type
_entity.pdbx_description
1 polymer ?
#
loop_
_entity_poly.entity_id
_entity_poly.type
_entity_poly.pdbx_seq_one_letter_code
_entity_poly.pdbx_strand_id
1 'polypeptide(L)'
;MGMQGDELLTILQKFPQQSISSLIKKTFSTVDEGILKAGIIEDGTTAVIAFIRYEDQKKLNELNNETVIIKRRKLYVANCGDARAIIITNISYNTSQLTKLSNSSQTLFPNQPFVLSTRLSFDHKPTDASEAQRIWQLNEQVKQEKEEEKLNKKNKDNKQKRYGYEYQERNLYEQYTDQGYFVYQGRVNGILAISRSLGDHYLKRAVISDPYISTRLIRDNELNVMERVLDDEGERIVIRKGRLNEEKKDNINTNIDNNDLMDEHSDERYQNNKIDVIVKDTFLILACDGLWDVMTDDEVAEFVSHIKGDAQQIARILVQEALKRGTTDNVTVLVVKL
;
A
#
# COMPACT_ATOMS: atom_id res chain seq x y z
N MET A 1 16.10 -23.81 21.36
CA MET A 1 15.89 -24.41 20.03
C MET A 1 15.40 -23.31 19.10
N GLY A 2 16.29 -22.75 18.28
CA GLY A 2 15.91 -21.73 17.31
C GLY A 2 14.91 -22.33 16.32
N MET A 3 13.79 -21.66 16.09
CA MET A 3 12.90 -21.99 14.98
C MET A 3 13.72 -21.78 13.69
N GLN A 4 14.22 -22.86 13.10
CA GLN A 4 14.45 -22.87 11.66
C GLN A 4 13.07 -22.68 11.04
N GLY A 5 12.74 -21.43 10.72
CA GLY A 5 11.53 -21.13 9.98
C GLY A 5 11.56 -21.92 8.69
N ASP A 6 10.52 -22.72 8.43
CA ASP A 6 10.26 -23.23 7.09
C ASP A 6 10.38 -22.02 6.13
N GLU A 7 11.17 -22.14 5.07
CA GLU A 7 11.29 -21.08 4.08
C GLU A 7 9.89 -20.70 3.56
N LEU A 8 9.66 -19.42 3.26
CA LEU A 8 8.34 -18.94 2.80
C LEU A 8 7.78 -19.81 1.66
N LEU A 9 8.65 -20.26 0.75
CA LEU A 9 8.29 -21.18 -0.33
C LEU A 9 7.74 -22.51 0.20
N THR A 10 8.37 -23.10 1.22
CA THR A 10 7.92 -24.33 1.88
C THR A 10 6.55 -24.14 2.53
N ILE A 11 6.32 -23.01 3.19
CA ILE A 11 5.01 -22.71 3.81
C ILE A 11 3.92 -22.59 2.74
N LEU A 12 4.21 -21.87 1.64
CA LEU A 12 3.28 -21.71 0.53
C LEU A 12 2.95 -23.05 -0.15
N GLN A 13 3.92 -23.97 -0.25
CA GLN A 13 3.71 -25.30 -0.80
C GLN A 13 2.90 -26.20 0.14
N LYS A 14 3.16 -26.13 1.46
CA LYS A 14 2.41 -26.89 2.48
C LYS A 14 0.96 -26.43 2.62
N PHE A 15 0.70 -25.14 2.43
CA PHE A 15 -0.63 -24.53 2.63
C PHE A 15 -1.11 -23.74 1.39
N PRO A 16 -1.36 -24.41 0.25
CA PRO A 16 -1.66 -23.72 -1.02
C PRO A 16 -3.00 -22.97 -1.03
N GLN A 17 -3.92 -23.32 -0.11
CA GLN A 17 -5.23 -22.66 0.03
C GLN A 17 -5.23 -21.50 1.03
N GLN A 18 -4.13 -21.31 1.76
CA GLN A 18 -4.04 -20.23 2.73
C GLN A 18 -3.88 -18.89 2.00
N SER A 19 -4.68 -17.90 2.39
CA SER A 19 -4.54 -16.54 1.89
C SER A 19 -3.15 -16.00 2.20
N ILE A 20 -2.48 -15.45 1.19
CA ILE A 20 -1.18 -14.78 1.33
C ILE A 20 -1.25 -13.67 2.37
N SER A 21 -2.34 -12.91 2.41
CA SER A 21 -2.53 -11.86 3.43
C SER A 21 -2.54 -12.44 4.84
N SER A 22 -3.22 -13.57 5.06
CA SER A 22 -3.22 -14.24 6.37
C SER A 22 -1.85 -14.78 6.75
N LEU A 23 -1.10 -15.30 5.78
CA LEU A 23 0.26 -15.76 6.01
C LEU A 23 1.18 -14.59 6.40
N ILE A 24 1.11 -13.47 5.67
CA ILE A 24 1.88 -12.26 6.00
C ILE A 24 1.53 -11.76 7.41
N LYS A 25 0.24 -11.64 7.77
CA LYS A 25 -0.16 -11.24 9.14
C LYS A 25 0.45 -12.16 10.19
N LYS A 26 0.36 -13.48 9.98
CA LYS A 26 0.96 -14.46 10.88
C LYS A 26 2.47 -14.29 10.99
N THR A 27 3.16 -14.00 9.88
CA THR A 27 4.61 -13.73 9.89
C THR A 27 4.95 -12.53 10.76
N PHE A 28 4.23 -11.42 10.63
CA PHE A 28 4.45 -10.23 11.47
C PHE A 28 4.28 -10.55 12.95
N SER A 29 3.17 -11.19 13.35
CA SER A 29 2.95 -11.58 14.75
C SER A 29 4.02 -12.56 15.26
N THR A 30 4.42 -13.54 14.44
CA THR A 30 5.45 -14.53 14.82
C THR A 30 6.81 -13.87 15.03
N VAL A 31 7.18 -12.93 14.16
CA VAL A 31 8.44 -12.19 14.26
C VAL A 31 8.43 -11.31 15.50
N ASP A 32 7.34 -10.59 15.74
CA ASP A 32 7.16 -9.71 16.88
C ASP A 32 7.24 -10.46 18.22
N GLU A 33 6.56 -11.60 18.34
CA GLU A 33 6.72 -12.51 19.49
C GLU A 33 8.15 -13.01 19.64
N GLY A 34 8.85 -13.25 18.53
CA GLY A 34 10.26 -13.64 18.51
C GLY A 34 11.16 -12.55 19.09
N ILE A 35 10.90 -11.28 18.76
CA ILE A 35 11.60 -10.12 19.31
C ILE A 35 11.39 -10.04 20.84
N LEU A 36 10.15 -10.21 21.30
CA LEU A 36 9.85 -10.26 22.75
C LEU A 36 10.60 -11.39 23.46
N LYS A 37 10.56 -12.60 22.89
CA LYS A 37 11.25 -13.78 23.43
C LYS A 37 12.78 -13.63 23.47
N ALA A 38 13.33 -12.77 22.62
CA ALA A 38 14.74 -12.41 22.63
C ALA A 38 15.11 -11.38 23.73
N GLY A 39 14.13 -10.87 24.48
CA GLY A 39 14.33 -9.87 25.53
C GLY A 39 14.43 -8.43 25.00
N ILE A 40 14.06 -8.19 23.73
CA ILE A 40 14.08 -6.87 23.13
C ILE A 40 12.72 -6.20 23.38
N ILE A 41 12.70 -5.31 24.37
CA ILE A 41 11.47 -4.65 24.84
C ILE A 41 11.36 -3.23 24.31
N GLU A 42 12.44 -2.45 24.41
CA GLU A 42 12.45 -1.00 24.13
C GLU A 42 12.69 -0.68 22.65
N ASP A 43 13.40 -1.53 21.93
CA ASP A 43 13.69 -1.29 20.52
C ASP A 43 12.48 -1.64 19.64
N GLY A 44 12.29 -0.82 18.61
CA GLY A 44 11.22 -0.93 17.64
C GLY A 44 11.72 -0.73 16.22
N THR A 45 10.96 -1.22 15.25
CA THR A 45 11.24 -0.98 13.84
C THR A 45 9.97 -0.94 13.00
N THR A 46 9.98 -0.10 11.98
CA THR A 46 8.95 -0.09 10.95
C THR A 46 9.28 -1.14 9.89
N ALA A 47 8.25 -1.61 9.20
CA ALA A 47 8.41 -2.58 8.13
C ALA A 47 7.39 -2.34 7.02
N VAL A 48 7.89 -2.09 5.82
CA VAL A 48 7.13 -2.18 4.57
C VAL A 48 7.71 -3.31 3.74
N ILE A 49 6.86 -4.26 3.34
CA ILE A 49 7.26 -5.40 2.52
C ILE A 49 6.42 -5.48 1.26
N ALA A 50 7.03 -6.02 0.20
CA ALA A 50 6.36 -6.33 -1.05
C ALA A 50 6.61 -7.79 -1.42
N PHE A 51 5.54 -8.48 -1.82
CA PHE A 51 5.59 -9.86 -2.28
C PHE A 51 4.87 -9.99 -3.62
N ILE A 52 5.61 -10.42 -4.65
CA ILE A 52 5.10 -10.59 -6.01
C ILE A 52 5.06 -12.09 -6.33
N ARG A 53 3.93 -12.55 -6.86
CA ARG A 53 3.80 -13.91 -7.37
C ARG A 53 2.96 -13.96 -8.64
N TYR A 54 3.10 -15.04 -9.38
CA TYR A 54 2.13 -15.37 -10.43
C TYR A 54 0.90 -16.06 -9.81
N GLU A 55 -0.28 -15.66 -10.25
CA GLU A 55 -1.57 -16.27 -9.92
C GLU A 55 -2.36 -16.55 -11.19
N ASP A 56 -3.08 -17.67 -11.18
CA ASP A 56 -3.97 -18.07 -12.27
C ASP A 56 -5.28 -17.27 -12.17
N GLN A 57 -5.60 -16.52 -13.22
CA GLN A 57 -6.88 -15.85 -13.36
C GLN A 57 -7.72 -16.57 -14.41
N LYS A 58 -8.88 -17.08 -13.98
CA LYS A 58 -9.89 -17.62 -14.90
C LYS A 58 -10.59 -16.45 -15.59
N LYS A 59 -10.48 -16.39 -16.91
CA LYS A 59 -11.23 -15.45 -17.74
C LYS A 59 -12.19 -16.26 -18.61
N LEU A 60 -13.47 -15.95 -18.55
CA LEU A 60 -14.44 -16.51 -19.49
C LEU A 60 -14.22 -15.85 -20.85
N ASN A 61 -14.07 -16.66 -21.89
CA ASN A 61 -14.13 -16.19 -23.25
C ASN A 61 -15.61 -16.07 -23.63
N GLU A 62 -16.06 -14.84 -23.88
CA GLU A 62 -17.47 -14.53 -24.15
C GLU A 62 -17.94 -15.08 -25.51
N LEU A 63 -17.01 -15.35 -26.45
CA LEU A 63 -17.35 -15.83 -27.79
C LEU A 63 -17.64 -17.33 -27.83
N ASN A 64 -16.92 -18.13 -27.04
CA ASN A 64 -17.01 -19.60 -27.09
C ASN A 64 -17.36 -20.25 -25.75
N ASN A 65 -17.65 -19.46 -24.70
CA ASN A 65 -17.91 -19.92 -23.32
C ASN A 65 -16.79 -20.77 -22.70
N GLU A 66 -15.59 -20.77 -23.27
CA GLU A 66 -14.46 -21.48 -22.69
C GLU A 66 -13.80 -20.65 -21.59
N THR A 67 -13.37 -21.31 -20.53
CA THR A 67 -12.56 -20.66 -19.49
C THR A 67 -11.08 -20.72 -19.87
N VAL A 68 -10.50 -19.57 -20.16
CA VAL A 68 -9.05 -19.44 -20.37
C VAL A 68 -8.38 -19.10 -19.03
N ILE A 69 -7.31 -19.82 -18.71
CA ILE A 69 -6.47 -19.52 -17.55
C ILE A 69 -5.34 -18.59 -17.99
N ILE A 70 -5.30 -17.39 -17.42
CA ILE A 70 -4.28 -16.38 -17.70
C ILE A 70 -3.44 -16.20 -16.44
N LYS A 71 -2.13 -16.43 -16.53
CA LYS A 71 -1.20 -16.14 -15.44
C LYS A 71 -0.97 -14.63 -15.35
N ARG A 72 -1.23 -14.06 -14.19
CA ARG A 72 -1.01 -12.63 -13.92
C ARG A 72 -0.09 -12.47 -12.71
N ARG A 73 0.74 -11.43 -12.73
CA ARG A 73 1.56 -11.05 -11.58
C ARG A 73 0.69 -10.26 -10.61
N LYS A 74 0.63 -10.73 -9.37
CA LYS A 74 -0.07 -10.06 -8.28
C LYS A 74 0.94 -9.63 -7.23
N LEU A 75 0.83 -8.37 -6.86
CA LEU A 75 1.61 -7.71 -5.82
C LEU A 75 0.79 -7.65 -4.54
N TYR A 76 1.42 -8.04 -3.45
CA TYR A 76 0.96 -7.88 -2.08
C TYR A 76 1.90 -6.90 -1.40
N VAL A 77 1.37 -5.87 -0.75
CA VAL A 77 2.14 -4.95 0.08
C VAL A 77 1.62 -5.04 1.49
N ALA A 78 2.52 -5.14 2.47
CA ALA A 78 2.17 -5.06 3.88
C ALA A 78 3.01 -4.00 4.58
N ASN A 79 2.36 -3.15 5.37
CA ASN A 79 2.99 -2.02 6.04
C ASN A 79 2.68 -2.01 7.54
N CYS A 80 3.71 -1.77 8.34
CA CYS A 80 3.68 -1.66 9.79
C CYS A 80 4.59 -0.49 10.19
N GLY A 81 4.02 0.69 10.35
CA GLY A 81 4.75 1.95 10.58
C GLY A 81 4.47 2.98 9.49
N ASP A 82 5.38 3.93 9.33
CA ASP A 82 5.29 5.08 8.42
C ASP A 82 6.28 5.04 7.25
N ALA A 83 6.97 3.90 7.07
CA ALA A 83 7.52 3.57 5.76
C ALA A 83 6.37 3.41 4.74
N ARG A 84 6.67 3.61 3.45
CA ARG A 84 5.65 3.66 2.40
C ARG A 84 6.10 2.94 1.13
N ALA A 85 5.13 2.31 0.47
CA ALA A 85 5.26 1.74 -0.85
C ALA A 85 4.34 2.46 -1.84
N ILE A 86 4.87 2.81 -3.00
CA ILE A 86 4.11 3.33 -4.14
C ILE A 86 4.45 2.55 -5.40
N ILE A 87 3.52 2.49 -6.34
CA ILE A 87 3.77 2.00 -7.69
C ILE A 87 3.69 3.17 -8.67
N ILE A 88 4.68 3.25 -9.56
CA ILE A 88 4.73 4.22 -10.64
C ILE A 88 4.17 3.54 -11.90
N THR A 89 3.22 4.22 -12.53
CA THR A 89 2.54 3.74 -13.72
C THR A 89 2.77 4.71 -14.86
N ASN A 90 3.35 4.23 -15.96
CA ASN A 90 3.45 5.01 -17.19
C ASN A 90 2.17 4.85 -18.00
N ILE A 91 1.66 5.97 -18.50
CA ILE A 91 0.53 6.04 -19.41
C ILE A 91 1.01 6.68 -20.71
N SER A 92 0.99 5.88 -21.77
CA SER A 92 1.38 6.31 -23.11
C SER A 92 0.22 6.24 -24.07
N TYR A 93 0.14 7.19 -24.99
CA TYR A 93 -0.89 7.26 -26.03
C TYR A 93 -0.32 7.95 -27.26
N ASN A 94 -0.97 7.74 -28.41
CA ASN A 94 -0.57 8.41 -29.63
C ASN A 94 -1.08 9.85 -29.61
N THR A 95 -0.16 10.83 -29.63
CA THR A 95 -0.49 12.25 -29.61
C THR A 95 -1.29 12.70 -30.84
N SER A 96 -1.31 11.91 -31.92
CA SER A 96 -2.19 12.18 -33.08
C SER A 96 -3.68 12.05 -32.74
N GLN A 97 -4.03 11.35 -31.65
CA GLN A 97 -5.41 11.24 -31.16
C GLN A 97 -5.84 12.48 -30.36
N LEU A 98 -4.94 13.43 -30.09
CA LEU A 98 -5.25 14.62 -29.32
C LEU A 98 -6.12 15.59 -30.14
N THR A 99 -7.35 15.75 -29.70
CA THR A 99 -8.28 16.75 -30.24
C THR A 99 -8.14 18.08 -29.47
N LYS A 100 -8.34 19.19 -30.19
CA LYS A 100 -8.35 20.54 -29.60
C LYS A 100 -9.77 20.93 -29.23
N LEU A 101 -9.94 21.65 -28.13
CA LEU A 101 -11.20 22.34 -27.84
C LEU A 101 -11.48 23.34 -28.97
N SER A 102 -12.67 23.28 -29.57
CA SER A 102 -13.07 24.16 -30.66
C SER A 102 -12.80 25.62 -30.30
N ASN A 103 -11.96 26.28 -31.12
CA ASN A 103 -11.50 27.67 -30.99
C ASN A 103 -10.51 28.01 -29.85
N SER A 104 -9.91 27.03 -29.17
CA SER A 104 -8.84 27.28 -28.19
C SER A 104 -7.53 26.58 -28.58
N SER A 105 -6.38 27.15 -28.16
CA SER A 105 -5.08 26.46 -28.24
C SER A 105 -4.92 25.36 -27.18
N GLN A 106 -5.96 25.10 -26.37
CA GLN A 106 -5.91 24.16 -25.27
C GLN A 106 -6.32 22.76 -25.75
N THR A 107 -5.46 21.77 -25.47
CA THR A 107 -5.73 20.36 -25.74
C THR A 107 -6.63 19.79 -24.65
N LEU A 108 -7.51 18.85 -25.03
CA LEU A 108 -8.42 18.18 -24.09
C LEU A 108 -7.67 17.24 -23.11
N PHE A 109 -6.48 16.78 -23.50
CA PHE A 109 -5.63 15.87 -22.74
C PHE A 109 -4.19 16.40 -22.66
N PRO A 110 -3.35 15.82 -21.78
CA PRO A 110 -1.93 16.15 -21.75
C PRO A 110 -1.27 15.95 -23.12
N ASN A 111 -0.18 16.67 -23.38
CA ASN A 111 0.53 16.60 -24.67
C ASN A 111 1.65 15.56 -24.69
N GLN A 112 1.91 14.91 -23.55
CA GLN A 112 2.97 13.91 -23.40
C GLN A 112 2.49 12.75 -22.53
N PRO A 113 3.01 11.53 -22.77
CA PRO A 113 2.90 10.44 -21.81
C PRO A 113 3.25 10.94 -20.40
N PHE A 114 2.47 10.53 -19.43
CA PHE A 114 2.65 10.97 -18.05
C PHE A 114 2.69 9.76 -17.14
N VAL A 115 3.10 10.01 -15.90
CA VAL A 115 3.17 9.00 -14.86
C VAL A 115 2.09 9.24 -13.82
N LEU A 116 1.58 8.16 -13.25
CA LEU A 116 0.79 8.20 -12.04
C LEU A 116 1.56 7.55 -10.91
N SER A 117 1.54 8.20 -9.75
CA SER A 117 1.82 7.54 -8.49
C SER A 117 0.55 6.81 -8.04
N THR A 118 0.69 5.61 -7.48
CA THR A 118 -0.41 4.97 -6.74
C THR A 118 0.13 4.46 -5.42
N ARG A 119 -0.37 5.03 -4.34
CA ARG A 119 -0.05 4.60 -2.98
C ARG A 119 -0.54 3.18 -2.73
N LEU A 120 0.37 2.29 -2.33
CA LEU A 120 0.07 0.89 -2.00
C LEU A 120 0.01 0.64 -0.50
N SER A 121 0.64 1.48 0.31
CA SER A 121 0.53 1.45 1.76
C SER A 121 0.30 2.84 2.33
N PHE A 122 -0.38 2.90 3.47
CA PHE A 122 -0.60 4.14 4.20
C PHE A 122 0.29 4.16 5.42
N ASP A 123 0.75 5.36 5.76
CA ASP A 123 1.48 5.61 6.98
C ASP A 123 0.58 5.25 8.18
N HIS A 124 1.21 4.81 9.27
CA HIS A 124 0.54 4.49 10.51
C HIS A 124 1.07 5.39 11.61
N LYS A 125 0.71 6.67 11.51
CA LYS A 125 1.02 7.69 12.50
C LYS A 125 -0.17 7.84 13.45
N PRO A 126 0.05 8.17 14.74
CA PRO A 126 -1.03 8.38 15.70
C PRO A 126 -1.97 9.53 15.34
N THR A 127 -1.54 10.42 14.43
CA THR A 127 -2.36 11.50 13.88
C THR A 127 -3.38 11.04 12.85
N ASP A 128 -3.23 9.83 12.29
CA ASP A 128 -4.18 9.28 11.33
C ASP A 128 -5.50 8.96 12.04
N ALA A 129 -6.63 9.43 11.49
CA ALA A 129 -7.92 9.35 12.16
C ALA A 129 -8.33 7.92 12.52
N SER A 130 -8.06 6.94 11.64
CA SER A 130 -8.34 5.53 11.88
C SER A 130 -7.47 4.94 13.00
N GLU A 131 -6.19 5.31 13.06
CA GLU A 131 -5.25 4.85 14.09
C GLU A 131 -5.53 5.51 15.44
N ALA A 132 -5.81 6.81 15.46
CA ALA A 132 -6.24 7.53 16.65
C ALA A 132 -7.53 6.94 17.23
N GLN A 133 -8.51 6.65 16.37
CA GLN A 133 -9.77 6.00 16.78
C GLN A 133 -9.52 4.60 17.36
N ARG A 134 -8.65 3.80 16.73
CA ARG A 134 -8.27 2.48 17.23
C ARG A 134 -7.63 2.55 18.63
N ILE A 135 -6.69 3.46 18.83
CA ILE A 135 -6.02 3.66 20.13
C ILE A 135 -7.03 4.12 21.19
N TRP A 136 -7.94 5.03 20.82
CA TRP A 136 -9.00 5.48 21.73
C TRP A 136 -9.94 4.33 22.14
N GLN A 137 -10.38 3.50 21.19
CA GLN A 137 -11.24 2.34 21.48
C GLN A 137 -10.55 1.35 22.42
N LEU A 138 -9.26 1.08 22.21
CA LEU A 138 -8.46 0.26 23.10
C LEU A 138 -8.44 0.84 24.53
N ASN A 139 -8.29 2.15 24.67
CA ASN A 139 -8.27 2.79 25.98
C ASN A 139 -9.61 2.61 26.73
N GLU A 140 -10.73 2.72 26.02
CA GLU A 140 -12.05 2.47 26.60
C GLU A 140 -12.21 1.01 27.04
N GLN A 141 -11.73 0.06 26.24
CA GLN A 141 -11.70 -1.36 26.61
C GLN A 141 -10.86 -1.61 27.87
N VAL A 142 -9.66 -1.02 27.95
CA VAL A 142 -8.78 -1.14 29.13
C VAL A 142 -9.43 -0.55 30.39
N LYS A 143 -10.17 0.55 30.28
CA LYS A 143 -10.91 1.12 31.41
C LYS A 143 -11.99 0.14 31.90
N GLN A 144 -12.74 -0.47 30.99
CA GLN A 144 -13.75 -1.47 31.31
C GLN A 144 -13.13 -2.71 31.98
N GLU A 145 -12.03 -3.24 31.45
CA GLU A 145 -11.27 -4.36 32.04
C GLU A 145 -10.87 -4.05 33.50
N LYS A 146 -10.35 -2.84 33.76
CA LYS A 146 -9.96 -2.41 35.12
C LYS A 146 -11.15 -2.27 36.07
N GLU A 147 -12.31 -1.84 35.58
CA GLU A 147 -13.55 -1.75 36.37
C GLU A 147 -14.09 -3.14 36.73
N GLU A 148 -14.10 -4.07 35.77
CA GLU A 148 -14.48 -5.47 35.98
C GLU A 148 -13.55 -6.17 36.97
N GLU A 149 -12.24 -5.95 36.88
CA GLU A 149 -11.28 -6.46 37.85
C GLU A 149 -11.52 -5.95 39.27
N LYS A 150 -11.82 -4.65 39.43
CA LYS A 150 -12.16 -4.06 40.73
C LYS A 150 -13.43 -4.69 41.30
N LEU A 151 -14.44 -4.93 40.47
CA LEU A 151 -15.69 -5.61 40.87
C LEU A 151 -15.42 -7.06 41.28
N ASN A 152 -14.60 -7.78 40.50
CA ASN A 152 -14.23 -9.16 40.77
C ASN A 152 -13.35 -9.31 42.02
N LYS A 153 -12.47 -8.35 42.31
CA LYS A 153 -11.70 -8.30 43.58
C LYS A 153 -12.60 -8.06 44.78
N LYS A 154 -13.55 -7.11 44.69
CA LYS A 154 -14.58 -6.90 45.73
C LYS A 154 -15.42 -8.17 45.97
N ASN A 155 -15.70 -8.96 44.93
CA ASN A 155 -16.42 -10.23 45.05
C ASN A 155 -15.54 -11.39 45.58
N LYS A 156 -14.21 -11.33 45.37
CA LYS A 156 -13.22 -12.32 45.86
C LYS A 156 -12.72 -12.06 47.28
N ASP A 157 -12.98 -10.89 47.87
CA ASP A 157 -12.77 -10.66 49.31
C ASP A 157 -13.64 -11.58 50.21
N ASN A 158 -14.49 -12.43 49.61
CA ASN A 158 -15.18 -13.55 50.28
C ASN A 158 -14.55 -14.95 50.08
N LYS A 159 -13.42 -15.13 49.38
CA LYS A 159 -12.73 -16.45 49.31
C LYS A 159 -11.24 -16.33 48.94
N GLN A 160 -10.43 -16.42 50.00
CA GLN A 160 -9.08 -16.98 50.14
C GLN A 160 -8.05 -16.83 48.99
N LYS A 161 -6.94 -16.15 49.34
CA LYS A 161 -5.64 -16.10 48.64
C LYS A 161 -5.12 -17.50 48.26
N ARG A 162 -4.62 -17.68 47.03
CA ARG A 162 -3.52 -18.62 46.75
C ARG A 162 -2.76 -18.36 45.43
N TYR A 163 -1.43 -18.42 45.59
CA TYR A 163 -0.29 -18.65 44.69
C TYR A 163 0.01 -17.71 43.52
N GLY A 164 1.27 -17.31 43.51
CA GLY A 164 1.93 -16.58 42.43
C GLY A 164 2.87 -17.47 41.64
N TYR A 165 3.11 -17.02 40.42
CA TYR A 165 4.30 -17.11 39.60
C TYR A 165 4.27 -15.85 38.69
N GLU A 166 5.44 -15.39 38.23
CA GLU A 166 5.71 -14.18 37.41
C GLU A 166 5.68 -12.84 38.16
N TYR A 167 6.82 -12.45 38.76
CA TYR A 167 6.97 -11.16 39.45
C TYR A 167 8.20 -10.36 38.98
N GLN A 168 8.70 -10.57 37.76
CA GLN A 168 9.84 -9.77 37.26
C GLN A 168 9.63 -9.10 35.89
N GLU A 169 8.61 -9.45 35.11
CA GLU A 169 8.29 -8.78 33.84
C GLU A 169 7.12 -7.76 33.92
N ARG A 170 6.41 -7.68 35.06
CA ARG A 170 5.21 -6.83 35.21
C ARG A 170 5.47 -5.33 35.37
N ASN A 171 6.67 -4.92 35.82
CA ASN A 171 6.86 -3.55 36.29
C ASN A 171 6.94 -2.48 35.17
N LEU A 172 7.40 -2.81 33.97
CA LEU A 172 7.52 -1.82 32.88
C LEU A 172 6.19 -1.62 32.13
N TYR A 173 5.50 -2.72 31.80
CA TYR A 173 4.20 -2.65 31.11
C TYR A 173 3.13 -1.99 31.97
N GLU A 174 3.06 -2.31 33.27
CA GLU A 174 2.08 -1.69 34.18
C GLU A 174 2.29 -0.17 34.30
N GLN A 175 3.53 0.31 34.32
CA GLN A 175 3.83 1.74 34.43
C GLN A 175 3.22 2.57 33.28
N TYR A 176 3.32 2.08 32.04
CA TYR A 176 2.77 2.80 30.88
C TYR A 176 1.26 2.53 30.65
N THR A 177 0.76 1.39 31.10
CA THR A 177 -0.67 1.02 30.97
C THR A 177 -1.54 1.58 32.09
N ASP A 178 -0.96 1.99 33.22
CA ASP A 178 -1.72 2.55 34.34
C ASP A 178 -2.47 3.82 33.97
N GLN A 179 -1.86 4.65 33.14
CA GLN A 179 -2.44 5.89 32.61
C GLN A 179 -3.40 5.65 31.43
N GLY A 180 -3.47 4.42 30.91
CA GLY A 180 -4.22 4.07 29.71
C GLY A 180 -3.46 4.39 28.42
N TYR A 181 -4.21 4.48 27.32
CA TYR A 181 -3.67 4.75 25.98
C TYR A 181 -4.31 5.99 25.37
N PHE A 182 -3.49 6.88 24.80
CA PHE A 182 -3.97 8.10 24.18
C PHE A 182 -3.00 8.62 23.13
N VAL A 183 -3.46 9.55 22.30
CA VAL A 183 -2.60 10.30 21.37
C VAL A 183 -2.38 11.70 21.94
N TYR A 184 -1.12 12.09 22.09
CA TYR A 184 -0.74 13.42 22.57
C TYR A 184 0.40 13.97 21.70
N GLN A 185 0.20 15.18 21.16
CA GLN A 185 1.16 15.85 20.26
C GLN A 185 1.66 14.93 19.12
N GLY A 186 0.74 14.17 18.51
CA GLY A 186 1.05 13.26 17.41
C GLY A 186 1.79 11.97 17.81
N ARG A 187 1.89 11.68 19.10
CA ARG A 187 2.58 10.49 19.63
C ARG A 187 1.66 9.62 20.49
N VAL A 188 1.84 8.30 20.44
CA VAL A 188 1.19 7.36 21.37
C VAL A 188 1.73 7.58 22.77
N ASN A 189 0.85 7.88 23.71
CA ASN A 189 1.15 8.27 25.10
C ASN A 189 2.17 9.41 25.21
N GLY A 190 2.32 10.24 24.18
CA GLY A 190 3.35 11.29 24.11
C GLY A 190 4.77 10.79 23.82
N ILE A 191 4.96 9.50 23.57
CA ILE A 191 6.28 8.85 23.44
C ILE A 191 6.60 8.57 21.97
N LEU A 192 5.84 7.70 21.32
CA LEU A 192 6.20 7.14 20.01
C LEU A 192 5.39 7.77 18.86
N ALA A 193 6.05 8.17 17.78
CA ALA A 193 5.43 8.87 16.63
C ALA A 193 4.78 7.92 15.58
N ILE A 194 4.71 6.63 15.89
CA ILE A 194 4.08 5.60 15.06
C ILE A 194 3.06 4.81 15.91
N SER A 195 2.00 4.30 15.27
CA SER A 195 0.95 3.51 15.92
C SER A 195 1.05 2.01 15.60
N ARG A 196 1.99 1.62 14.74
CA ARG A 196 2.27 0.23 14.37
C ARG A 196 3.77 0.02 14.21
N SER A 197 4.30 -1.04 14.80
CA SER A 197 5.70 -1.43 14.67
C SER A 197 5.91 -2.90 15.07
N LEU A 198 7.05 -3.45 14.67
CA LEU A 198 7.63 -4.64 15.29
C LEU A 198 8.48 -4.20 16.48
N GLY A 199 8.43 -4.92 17.59
CA GLY A 199 9.05 -4.46 18.84
C GLY A 199 8.17 -3.46 19.58
N ASP A 200 8.79 -2.43 20.18
CA ASP A 200 8.14 -1.41 21.04
C ASP A 200 7.21 -2.05 22.08
N HIS A 201 7.67 -3.13 22.71
CA HIS A 201 6.77 -3.97 23.49
C HIS A 201 6.20 -3.23 24.70
N TYR A 202 6.92 -2.26 25.26
CA TYR A 202 6.43 -1.37 26.33
C TYR A 202 5.11 -0.64 25.96
N LEU A 203 4.76 -0.51 24.67
CA LEU A 203 3.49 0.05 24.17
C LEU A 203 2.67 -0.93 23.30
N LYS A 204 2.99 -2.23 23.27
CA LYS A 204 2.49 -3.21 22.27
C LYS A 204 0.97 -3.23 22.06
N ARG A 205 0.16 -3.00 23.11
CA ARG A 205 -1.31 -3.00 22.95
C ARG A 205 -1.76 -1.86 22.03
N ALA A 206 -1.16 -0.67 22.15
CA ALA A 206 -1.48 0.48 21.32
C ALA A 206 -0.65 0.51 20.02
N VAL A 207 0.63 0.15 20.11
CA VAL A 207 1.57 0.07 18.99
C VAL A 207 1.63 -1.38 18.49
N ILE A 208 0.75 -1.72 17.55
CA ILE A 208 0.50 -3.11 17.14
C ILE A 208 1.41 -3.55 15.99
N SER A 209 1.74 -4.85 15.94
CA SER A 209 2.47 -5.45 14.83
C SER A 209 1.59 -5.91 13.66
N ASP A 210 0.26 -5.83 13.77
CA ASP A 210 -0.65 -6.19 12.67
C ASP A 210 -0.48 -5.21 11.50
N PRO A 211 -0.03 -5.67 10.32
CA PRO A 211 0.21 -4.77 9.21
C PRO A 211 -1.08 -4.42 8.47
N TYR A 212 -1.13 -3.23 7.88
CA TYR A 212 -2.04 -2.94 6.77
C TYR A 212 -1.59 -3.73 5.55
N ILE A 213 -2.52 -4.41 4.86
CA ILE A 213 -2.21 -5.19 3.66
C ILE A 213 -3.05 -4.72 2.50
N SER A 214 -2.41 -4.44 1.37
CA SER A 214 -3.07 -4.18 0.08
C SER A 214 -2.61 -5.18 -0.98
N THR A 215 -3.42 -5.32 -2.03
CA THR A 215 -3.09 -6.16 -3.19
C THR A 215 -3.40 -5.46 -4.48
N ARG A 216 -2.61 -5.74 -5.53
CA ARG A 216 -2.79 -5.16 -6.85
C ARG A 216 -2.34 -6.14 -7.94
N LEU A 217 -3.06 -6.19 -9.05
CA LEU A 217 -2.55 -6.83 -10.27
C LEU A 217 -1.57 -5.88 -10.97
N ILE A 218 -0.37 -6.37 -11.26
CA ILE A 218 0.63 -5.59 -12.01
C ILE A 218 0.20 -5.53 -13.47
N ARG A 219 0.06 -4.31 -13.98
CA ARG A 219 -0.34 -4.03 -15.37
C ARG A 219 0.87 -4.06 -16.28
N ASP A 220 0.79 -4.88 -17.31
CA ASP A 220 1.82 -4.98 -18.35
C ASP A 220 1.22 -4.62 -19.70
N ASN A 221 1.54 -3.42 -20.18
CA ASN A 221 1.06 -2.85 -21.45
C ASN A 221 -0.45 -3.04 -21.67
N GLU A 222 -1.26 -2.73 -20.67
CA GLU A 222 -2.71 -2.93 -20.77
C GLU A 222 -3.37 -1.81 -21.56
N LEU A 223 -4.18 -2.17 -22.56
CA LEU A 223 -5.03 -1.22 -23.28
C LEU A 223 -6.16 -0.74 -22.37
N ASN A 224 -6.27 0.56 -22.23
CA ASN A 224 -7.27 1.27 -21.45
C ASN A 224 -7.81 2.46 -22.25
N VAL A 225 -8.88 3.06 -21.77
CA VAL A 225 -9.45 4.29 -22.31
C VAL A 225 -9.27 5.37 -21.27
N MET A 226 -8.67 6.49 -21.67
CA MET A 226 -8.65 7.71 -20.86
C MET A 226 -9.82 8.59 -21.30
N GLU A 227 -10.62 9.03 -20.34
CA GLU A 227 -11.83 9.80 -20.55
C GLU A 227 -11.81 11.08 -19.72
N ARG A 228 -12.18 12.21 -20.33
CA ARG A 228 -12.42 13.47 -19.60
C ARG A 228 -13.87 13.46 -19.11
N VAL A 229 -14.07 13.50 -17.81
CA VAL A 229 -15.37 13.45 -17.15
C VAL A 229 -15.63 14.78 -16.46
N LEU A 230 -16.80 15.36 -16.73
CA LEU A 230 -17.30 16.53 -16.03
C LEU A 230 -18.41 16.06 -15.07
N ASP A 231 -18.25 16.34 -13.79
CA ASP A 231 -19.25 16.08 -12.76
C ASP A 231 -19.41 17.29 -11.81
N ASP A 232 -20.22 17.12 -10.76
CA ASP A 232 -20.52 18.18 -9.80
C ASP A 232 -19.26 18.70 -9.05
N GLU A 233 -18.17 17.92 -9.02
CA GLU A 233 -16.89 18.30 -8.40
C GLU A 233 -15.94 18.99 -9.39
N GLY A 234 -16.33 19.08 -10.66
CA GLY A 234 -15.58 19.71 -11.73
C GLY A 234 -15.11 18.72 -12.79
N GLU A 235 -14.04 19.10 -13.49
CA GLU A 235 -13.51 18.33 -14.60
C GLU A 235 -12.33 17.47 -14.18
N ARG A 236 -12.39 16.17 -14.48
CA ARG A 236 -11.35 15.20 -14.14
C ARG A 236 -11.05 14.23 -15.27
N ILE A 237 -9.84 13.69 -15.27
CA ILE A 237 -9.42 12.64 -16.18
C ILE A 237 -9.55 11.29 -15.48
N VAL A 238 -10.22 10.34 -16.12
CA VAL A 238 -10.45 8.99 -15.60
C VAL A 238 -9.89 7.97 -16.57
N ILE A 239 -9.20 6.96 -16.07
CA ILE A 239 -8.71 5.83 -16.88
C ILE A 239 -9.55 4.60 -16.57
N ARG A 240 -10.19 4.06 -17.59
CA ARG A 240 -11.07 2.88 -17.49
C ARG A 240 -10.50 1.74 -18.30
N LYS A 241 -10.73 0.52 -17.84
CA LYS A 241 -10.37 -0.68 -18.59
C LYS A 241 -11.16 -0.70 -19.90
N GLY A 242 -10.47 -0.72 -21.03
CA GLY A 242 -11.12 -0.77 -22.34
C GLY A 242 -11.84 -2.10 -22.51
N ARG A 243 -13.06 -2.08 -23.07
CA ARG A 243 -13.63 -3.29 -23.68
C ARG A 243 -12.83 -3.52 -24.97
N LEU A 244 -12.04 -4.58 -25.00
CA LEU A 244 -11.35 -5.01 -26.22
C LEU A 244 -12.42 -5.55 -27.18
N ASN A 245 -12.57 -4.96 -28.36
CA ASN A 245 -12.96 -5.75 -29.53
C ASN A 245 -11.75 -6.64 -29.84
N GLU A 246 -11.91 -7.95 -29.71
CA GLU A 246 -10.78 -8.91 -29.73
C GLU A 246 -10.00 -8.93 -31.07
N GLU A 247 -10.53 -8.31 -32.13
CA GLU A 247 -9.87 -8.17 -33.44
C GLU A 247 -8.66 -7.21 -33.45
N LYS A 248 -8.52 -6.29 -32.49
CA LYS A 248 -7.42 -5.30 -32.49
C LYS A 248 -6.11 -5.77 -31.83
N LYS A 249 -6.08 -6.98 -31.25
CA LYS A 249 -4.88 -7.49 -30.57
C LYS A 249 -3.77 -7.91 -31.54
N ASP A 250 -4.13 -8.37 -32.74
CA ASP A 250 -3.16 -8.93 -33.69
C ASP A 250 -2.56 -7.88 -34.65
N ASN A 251 -3.03 -6.63 -34.60
CA ASN A 251 -2.62 -5.55 -35.51
C ASN A 251 -1.93 -4.35 -34.82
N ILE A 252 -1.28 -4.55 -33.67
CA ILE A 252 -0.54 -3.46 -33.01
C ILE A 252 0.71 -3.02 -33.82
N ASN A 253 1.04 -3.73 -34.93
CA ASN A 253 2.16 -3.39 -35.82
C ASN A 253 1.77 -2.86 -37.22
N THR A 254 0.52 -2.52 -37.48
CA THR A 254 0.13 -1.92 -38.77
C THR A 254 -0.74 -0.69 -38.58
N ASN A 255 -0.39 0.37 -39.32
CA ASN A 255 -1.12 1.64 -39.41
C ASN A 255 -2.64 1.39 -39.42
N ILE A 256 -3.32 1.86 -38.39
CA ILE A 256 -4.78 1.86 -38.36
C ILE A 256 -5.23 3.06 -39.18
N ASP A 257 -5.61 2.80 -40.43
CA ASP A 257 -6.45 3.70 -41.20
C ASP A 257 -7.78 3.86 -40.47
N ASN A 258 -8.12 5.10 -40.15
CA ASN A 258 -9.39 5.49 -39.57
C ASN A 258 -10.46 5.45 -40.65
N ASN A 259 -11.12 4.32 -40.86
CA ASN A 259 -12.45 4.24 -41.46
C ASN A 259 -13.02 2.87 -41.12
N ASP A 260 -13.86 2.80 -40.09
CA ASP A 260 -15.03 1.90 -39.99
C ASP A 260 -15.50 1.81 -38.53
N LEU A 261 -16.31 2.78 -38.08
CA LEU A 261 -17.30 2.65 -37.00
C LEU A 261 -18.31 3.80 -37.14
N MET A 262 -19.32 3.62 -37.99
CA MET A 262 -20.51 4.49 -38.00
C MET A 262 -21.56 3.82 -37.11
N ASP A 263 -21.65 4.27 -35.85
CA ASP A 263 -22.84 4.10 -35.02
C ASP A 263 -23.55 5.46 -35.01
N GLU A 264 -24.62 5.57 -35.78
CA GLU A 264 -25.37 6.82 -35.96
C GLU A 264 -26.09 7.16 -34.64
N HIS A 265 -25.68 8.28 -34.03
CA HIS A 265 -26.28 9.01 -32.88
C HIS A 265 -25.43 9.17 -31.60
N SER A 266 -24.13 8.90 -31.61
CA SER A 266 -23.26 9.43 -30.53
C SER A 266 -22.87 10.89 -30.85
N ASP A 267 -23.22 11.83 -29.95
CA ASP A 267 -22.77 13.23 -29.96
C ASP A 267 -21.25 13.27 -30.29
N GLU A 268 -20.80 13.98 -31.34
CA GLU A 268 -19.36 14.10 -31.67
C GLU A 268 -18.50 14.58 -30.48
N ARG A 269 -19.13 15.29 -29.53
CA ARG A 269 -18.55 15.70 -28.25
C ARG A 269 -18.17 14.52 -27.35
N TYR A 270 -18.92 13.42 -27.36
CA TYR A 270 -18.62 12.20 -26.60
C TYR A 270 -17.42 11.44 -27.18
N GLN A 271 -17.25 11.44 -28.51
CA GLN A 271 -16.10 10.81 -29.17
C GLN A 271 -14.79 11.56 -28.83
N ASN A 272 -14.84 12.89 -28.78
CA ASN A 272 -13.67 13.74 -28.51
C ASN A 272 -13.16 13.69 -27.06
N ASN A 273 -13.93 13.14 -26.13
CA ASN A 273 -13.58 13.04 -24.71
C ASN A 273 -12.92 11.72 -24.34
N LYS A 274 -12.53 10.88 -25.31
CA LYS A 274 -11.91 9.57 -25.06
C LYS A 274 -10.69 9.34 -25.97
N ILE A 275 -9.62 8.79 -25.41
CA ILE A 275 -8.47 8.30 -26.18
C ILE A 275 -7.99 6.94 -25.67
N ASP A 276 -7.45 6.14 -26.58
CA ASP A 276 -6.84 4.85 -26.24
C ASP A 276 -5.46 5.09 -25.60
N VAL A 277 -5.22 4.43 -24.46
CA VAL A 277 -3.98 4.54 -23.71
C VAL A 277 -3.42 3.18 -23.36
N ILE A 278 -2.10 3.07 -23.36
CA ILE A 278 -1.37 1.90 -22.86
C ILE A 278 -0.89 2.21 -21.45
N VAL A 279 -1.24 1.34 -20.51
CA VAL A 279 -0.94 1.49 -19.09
C VAL A 279 0.05 0.41 -18.68
N LYS A 280 1.18 0.83 -18.12
CA LYS A 280 2.24 -0.08 -17.65
C LYS A 280 2.72 0.33 -16.27
N ASP A 281 2.68 -0.59 -15.32
CA ASP A 281 3.37 -0.41 -14.05
C ASP A 281 4.88 -0.61 -14.28
N THR A 282 5.69 0.41 -13.99
CA THR A 282 7.11 0.45 -14.36
C THR A 282 8.04 0.24 -13.19
N PHE A 283 7.74 0.88 -12.07
CA PHE A 283 8.55 0.79 -10.86
C PHE A 283 7.68 0.62 -9.62
N LEU A 284 8.15 -0.19 -8.70
CA LEU A 284 7.69 -0.23 -7.31
C LEU A 284 8.77 0.42 -6.44
N ILE A 285 8.38 1.42 -5.66
CA ILE A 285 9.26 2.17 -4.75
C ILE A 285 8.84 1.87 -3.32
N LEU A 286 9.76 1.38 -2.50
CA LEU A 286 9.60 1.26 -1.05
C LEU A 286 10.63 2.17 -0.41
N ALA A 287 10.24 2.99 0.56
CA ALA A 287 11.19 3.84 1.28
C ALA A 287 10.76 4.08 2.73
N CYS A 288 11.71 4.43 3.59
CA CYS A 288 11.40 5.00 4.90
C CYS A 288 10.91 6.46 4.77
N ASP A 289 10.33 6.96 5.86
CA ASP A 289 9.86 8.34 6.03
C ASP A 289 10.93 9.40 5.72
N GLY A 290 12.22 9.11 5.93
CA GLY A 290 13.30 10.02 5.53
C GLY A 290 13.26 10.47 4.05
N LEU A 291 12.67 9.69 3.13
CA LEU A 291 12.34 10.15 1.77
C LEU A 291 10.99 10.91 1.74
N TRP A 292 9.96 10.32 2.35
CA TRP A 292 8.57 10.79 2.25
C TRP A 292 8.26 12.08 3.00
N ASP A 293 9.10 12.44 3.97
CA ASP A 293 9.02 13.71 4.72
C ASP A 293 9.39 14.91 3.85
N VAL A 294 10.15 14.69 2.76
CA VAL A 294 10.66 15.76 1.88
C VAL A 294 10.20 15.63 0.44
N MET A 295 9.51 14.54 0.08
CA MET A 295 8.95 14.32 -1.25
C MET A 295 7.57 13.65 -1.15
N THR A 296 6.60 14.21 -1.86
CA THR A 296 5.28 13.59 -2.05
C THR A 296 5.35 12.43 -3.07
N ASP A 297 4.33 11.57 -3.07
CA ASP A 297 4.25 10.43 -3.99
C ASP A 297 4.31 10.88 -5.47
N ASP A 298 3.65 11.99 -5.80
CA ASP A 298 3.62 12.56 -7.14
C ASP A 298 4.95 13.21 -7.52
N GLU A 299 5.61 13.91 -6.58
CA GLU A 299 6.96 14.42 -6.81
C GLU A 299 7.95 13.29 -7.07
N VAL A 300 7.86 12.18 -6.35
CA VAL A 300 8.70 11.00 -6.61
C VAL A 300 8.39 10.41 -7.98
N ALA A 301 7.12 10.22 -8.34
CA ALA A 301 6.76 9.68 -9.65
C ALA A 301 7.27 10.55 -10.78
N GLU A 302 7.04 11.86 -10.70
CA GLU A 302 7.48 12.83 -11.69
C GLU A 302 9.00 12.92 -11.76
N PHE A 303 9.69 12.92 -10.61
CA PHE A 303 11.15 12.95 -10.60
C PHE A 303 11.75 11.69 -11.23
N VAL A 304 11.20 10.51 -10.94
CA VAL A 304 11.62 9.23 -11.52
C VAL A 304 11.35 9.18 -13.03
N SER A 305 10.26 9.80 -13.52
CA SER A 305 9.91 9.79 -14.95
C SER A 305 10.96 10.46 -15.84
N HIS A 306 11.73 11.41 -15.29
CA HIS A 306 12.80 12.13 -15.98
C HIS A 306 14.16 11.43 -15.94
N ILE A 307 14.32 10.38 -15.12
CA ILE A 307 15.59 9.68 -14.95
C ILE A 307 15.75 8.63 -16.04
N LYS A 308 16.74 8.83 -16.91
CA LYS A 308 17.22 7.79 -17.84
C LYS A 308 18.19 6.88 -17.10
N GLY A 309 17.68 5.84 -16.45
CA GLY A 309 18.50 4.93 -15.66
C GLY A 309 17.82 3.61 -15.29
N ASP A 310 18.60 2.71 -14.69
CA ASP A 310 18.09 1.49 -14.09
C ASP A 310 17.57 1.72 -12.66
N ALA A 311 16.99 0.68 -12.06
CA ALA A 311 16.43 0.75 -10.72
C ALA A 311 17.45 1.18 -9.65
N GLN A 312 18.71 0.75 -9.78
CA GLN A 312 19.76 1.09 -8.84
C GLN A 312 20.12 2.58 -8.91
N GLN A 313 20.22 3.13 -10.12
CA GLN A 313 20.46 4.54 -10.35
C GLN A 313 19.32 5.39 -9.81
N ILE A 314 18.06 4.99 -10.08
CA ILE A 314 16.88 5.67 -9.55
C ILE A 314 16.90 5.71 -8.03
N ALA A 315 17.16 4.57 -7.36
CA ALA A 315 17.24 4.50 -5.91
C ALA A 315 18.30 5.46 -5.35
N ARG A 316 19.48 5.48 -5.95
CA ARG A 316 20.58 6.37 -5.53
C ARG A 316 20.21 7.84 -5.69
N ILE A 317 19.59 8.20 -6.80
CA ILE A 317 19.21 9.59 -7.09
C ILE A 317 18.10 10.04 -6.14
N LEU A 318 17.13 9.19 -5.80
CA LEU A 318 16.10 9.50 -4.80
C LEU A 318 16.69 9.76 -3.41
N VAL A 319 17.66 8.95 -2.97
CA VAL A 319 18.38 9.20 -1.71
C VAL A 319 19.10 10.54 -1.74
N GLN A 320 19.82 10.84 -2.84
CA GLN A 320 20.54 12.10 -3.00
C GLN A 320 19.60 13.31 -3.02
N GLU A 321 18.45 13.19 -3.66
CA GLU A 321 17.44 14.25 -3.70
C GLU A 321 16.84 14.49 -2.32
N ALA A 322 16.53 13.44 -1.54
CA ALA A 322 16.05 13.59 -0.17
C ALA A 322 17.07 14.34 0.72
N LEU A 323 18.34 13.95 0.64
CA LEU A 323 19.43 14.62 1.36
C LEU A 323 19.60 16.08 0.93
N LYS A 324 19.51 16.36 -0.38
CA LYS A 324 19.58 17.72 -0.92
C LYS A 324 18.41 18.60 -0.46
N ARG A 325 17.23 18.00 -0.28
CA ARG A 325 16.03 18.68 0.28
C ARG A 325 16.10 18.85 1.80
N GLY A 326 17.16 18.37 2.46
CA GLY A 326 17.42 18.62 3.87
C GLY A 326 16.68 17.70 4.83
N THR A 327 16.36 16.46 4.41
CA THR A 327 15.85 15.45 5.34
C THR A 327 16.81 15.28 6.52
N THR A 328 16.25 15.20 7.72
CA THR A 328 17.00 15.03 8.97
C THR A 328 17.03 13.59 9.45
N ASP A 329 16.39 12.67 8.72
CA ASP A 329 16.30 11.26 9.07
C ASP A 329 17.22 10.39 8.19
N ASN A 330 17.35 9.12 8.56
CA ASN A 330 17.95 8.10 7.74
C ASN A 330 17.12 7.89 6.47
N VAL A 331 17.79 7.74 5.34
CA VAL A 331 17.13 7.56 4.04
C VAL A 331 17.50 6.21 3.46
N THR A 332 16.49 5.36 3.28
CA THR A 332 16.61 4.08 2.58
C THR A 332 15.54 4.01 1.51
N VAL A 333 15.94 3.71 0.28
CA VAL A 333 15.04 3.58 -0.88
C VAL A 333 15.33 2.26 -1.60
N LEU A 334 14.30 1.46 -1.82
CA LEU A 334 14.32 0.27 -2.66
C LEU A 334 13.47 0.53 -3.90
N VAL A 335 14.05 0.27 -5.07
CA VAL A 335 13.38 0.40 -6.37
C VAL A 335 13.38 -0.96 -7.05
N VAL A 336 12.20 -1.40 -7.48
CA VAL A 336 12.03 -2.64 -8.23
C VAL A 336 11.46 -2.30 -9.60
N LYS A 337 12.18 -2.70 -10.66
CA LYS A 337 11.67 -2.63 -12.03
C LYS A 337 10.66 -3.76 -12.25
N LEU A 338 9.45 -3.40 -12.67
CA LEU A 338 8.34 -4.34 -12.90
C LEU A 338 8.25 -4.79 -14.35
#